data_AF-A0A3D2AID1-F1
#
_entry.id   AF-A0A3D2AID1-F1
#
_cell.length_a   1.000
_cell.length_b   1.000
_cell.length_c   1.000
_cell.angle_alpha   90.00
_cell.angle_beta   90.00
_cell.angle_gamma   90.00
#
_symmetry.space_group_name_H-M   'P 1'
#
loop_
_entity.id
_entity.type
_entity.pdbx_description
1 polymer ?
#
loop_
_entity_poly.entity_id
_entity_poly.type
_entity_poly.pdbx_seq_one_letter_code
_entity_poly.pdbx_strand_id
1 'polypeptide(L)' 'MTMTFDNSKQHLLIDKVTIAYGSQAIVHDVSLAVGMGEIGCLLGPSGCGKSTLL' A
#
# COMPACT_ATOMS: atom_id res chain seq x y z
N MET A 1 -1.74 -12.87 8.80
CA MET A 1 -2.93 -12.10 9.22
C MET A 1 -3.44 -11.42 7.94
N THR A 2 -4.30 -12.10 7.19
CA THR A 2 -4.78 -11.61 5.89
C THR A 2 -6.12 -10.93 6.11
N MET A 3 -6.15 -9.61 5.98
CA MET A 3 -7.40 -8.86 6.03
C MET A 3 -8.10 -9.04 4.67
N THR A 4 -9.26 -9.67 4.66
CA THR A 4 -10.13 -9.75 3.48
C THR A 4 -10.86 -8.42 3.32
N PHE A 5 -10.54 -7.67 2.28
CA PHE A 5 -11.16 -6.37 2.02
C PHE A 5 -12.36 -6.54 1.06
N ASP A 6 -13.55 -6.11 1.48
CA ASP A 6 -14.80 -6.17 0.70
C ASP A 6 -14.79 -5.20 -0.49
N ASN A 7 -14.78 -5.73 -1.71
CA ASN A 7 -14.56 -5.02 -2.98
C ASN A 7 -15.76 -4.15 -3.44
N SER A 8 -16.86 -4.07 -2.67
CA SER A 8 -18.10 -3.42 -3.11
C SER A 8 -18.11 -1.88 -2.98
N LYS A 9 -17.11 -1.27 -2.29
CA LYS A 9 -16.98 0.20 -2.12
C LYS A 9 -15.54 0.73 -2.14
N GLN A 10 -14.59 -0.03 -2.67
CA GLN A 10 -13.19 0.37 -2.72
C GLN A 10 -12.91 1.12 -4.02
N HIS A 11 -12.33 2.32 -3.93
CA HIS A 11 -11.90 3.07 -5.11
C HIS A 11 -10.39 2.94 -5.35
N LEU A 12 -9.62 2.59 -4.32
CA LEU A 12 -8.20 2.28 -4.45
C LEU A 12 -7.89 0.99 -3.70
N LEU A 13 -7.41 -0.01 -4.43
CA LEU A 13 -6.92 -1.27 -3.90
C LEU A 13 -5.48 -1.47 -4.38
N ILE A 14 -4.59 -1.71 -3.43
CA ILE A 14 -3.22 -2.13 -3.60
C ILE A 14 -3.17 -3.53 -3.01
N ASP A 15 -2.82 -4.53 -3.82
CA ASP A 15 -2.74 -5.93 -3.39
C ASP A 15 -1.33 -6.46 -3.64
N LYS A 16 -0.65 -6.85 -2.55
CA LYS A 16 0.66 -7.51 -2.57
C LYS A 16 1.73 -6.82 -3.41
N VAL A 17 1.79 -5.49 -3.34
CA VAL A 17 2.75 -4.72 -4.13
C VAL A 17 4.13 -4.73 -3.48
N THR A 18 5.12 -5.12 -4.27
CA THR A 18 6.54 -5.07 -3.91
C THR A 18 7.24 -4.07 -4.82
N ILE A 19 7.99 -3.13 -4.24
CA ILE A 19 8.72 -2.11 -5.01
C ILE A 19 10.21 -2.16 -4.63
N ALA A 20 11.06 -2.22 -5.65
CA ALA A 20 12.50 -2.32 -5.53
C ALA A 20 13.22 -1.27 -6.38
N TYR A 21 14.33 -0.76 -5.86
CA TYR A 21 15.28 0.02 -6.65
C TYR A 21 16.59 -0.77 -6.75
N GLY A 22 16.93 -1.16 -7.98
CA GLY A 22 18.04 -2.08 -8.22
C GLY A 22 17.77 -3.45 -7.59
N SER A 23 18.74 -3.96 -6.82
CA SER A 23 18.64 -5.26 -6.13
C SER A 23 18.00 -5.16 -4.74
N GLN A 24 17.64 -3.96 -4.27
CA GLN A 24 17.07 -3.75 -2.93
C GLN A 24 15.58 -3.47 -3.02
N ALA A 25 14.78 -4.36 -2.42
CA ALA A 25 13.37 -4.11 -2.20
C ALA A 25 13.19 -3.13 -1.04
N ILE A 26 12.42 -2.07 -1.29
CA ILE A 26 12.12 -0.99 -0.34
C ILE A 26 10.73 -1.20 0.27
N VAL A 27 9.82 -1.78 -0.50
CA VAL A 27 8.46 -2.11 -0.10
C VAL A 27 8.24 -3.59 -0.38
N HIS A 28 7.77 -4.35 0.60
CA HIS A 28 7.54 -5.79 0.49
C HIS A 28 6.08 -6.13 0.76
N ASP A 29 5.41 -6.75 -0.22
CA ASP A 29 4.09 -7.35 -0.07
C ASP A 29 3.03 -6.43 0.58
N VAL A 30 3.02 -5.15 0.21
CA VAL A 30 2.10 -4.18 0.81
C VAL A 30 0.73 -4.30 0.17
N SER A 31 -0.27 -4.46 1.03
CA SER A 31 -1.69 -4.44 0.65
C SER A 31 -2.42 -3.33 1.40
N LEU A 32 -3.12 -2.46 0.67
CA LEU A 32 -3.85 -1.32 1.20
C LEU A 32 -5.18 -1.17 0.43
N ALA A 33 -6.27 -0.94 1.14
CA ALA A 33 -7.55 -0.58 0.53
C ALA A 33 -8.02 0.77 1.10
N VAL A 34 -8.52 1.65 0.23
CA VAL A 34 -9.15 2.91 0.63
C VAL A 34 -10.56 2.94 0.05
N GLY A 35 -11.54 3.03 0.94
CA GLY A 35 -12.94 3.15 0.61
C GLY A 35 -13.33 4.56 0.18
N MET A 36 -14.53 4.69 -0.40
CA MET A 36 -15.06 5.99 -0.79
C MET A 36 -15.27 6.94 0.39
N GLY A 37 -14.73 8.15 0.26
CA GLY A 37 -14.81 9.18 1.30
C GLY A 37 -13.85 8.96 2.47
N GLU A 38 -13.00 7.92 2.41
CA GLU A 38 -11.98 7.66 3.41
C GLU A 38 -10.67 8.38 3.06
N ILE A 39 -10.00 8.93 4.08
CA ILE A 39 -8.67 9.52 3.94
C ILE A 39 -7.69 8.56 4.60
N GLY A 40 -6.88 7.89 3.77
CA GLY A 40 -5.75 7.08 4.23
C GLY A 40 -4.49 7.91 4.38
N CYS A 41 -3.69 7.64 5.42
CA CYS A 41 -2.37 8.22 5.58
C CYS A 41 -1.30 7.14 5.53
N LEU A 42 -0.36 7.24 4.59
CA LEU A 42 0.78 6.33 4.49
C LEU A 42 1.92 6.85 5.39
N LEU A 43 2.05 6.24 6.56
CA LEU A 43 3.05 6.60 7.57
C LEU A 43 4.22 5.61 7.59
N GLY A 44 5.42 6.09 7.86
CA GLY A 44 6.61 5.25 8.00
C GLY A 44 7.93 6.05 8.05
N PRO A 45 9.04 5.43 8.50
CA PRO A 45 10.35 6.08 8.64
C PRO A 45 10.87 6.71 7.34
N SER A 46 11.79 7.68 7.41
CA SER A 46 12.44 8.20 6.20
C SER A 46 13.10 7.05 5.41
N GLY A 47 12.91 7.03 4.08
CA GLY A 47 13.44 5.96 3.22
C GLY A 47 12.60 4.69 3.09
N CYS A 48 11.47 4.55 3.79
CA CYS A 48 10.63 3.34 3.69
C CYS A 48 9.74 3.25 2.42
N GLY A 49 10.00 4.07 1.39
CA GLY A 49 9.28 3.98 0.11
C GLY A 49 7.89 4.62 0.05
N LYS A 50 7.52 5.51 0.98
CA LYS A 50 6.19 6.18 0.97
C LYS A 50 5.89 6.92 -0.34
N SER A 51 6.83 7.75 -0.79
CA SER A 51 6.73 8.46 -2.08
C SER A 51 6.93 7.56 -3.30
N THR A 52 7.36 6.31 -3.08
CA THR A 52 7.47 5.30 -4.13
C THR A 52 6.14 4.55 -4.31
N LEU A 53 5.27 4.57 -3.30
CA LEU A 53 3.98 3.88 -3.25
C LEU A 53 2.79 4.75 -3.70
N LEU A 54 2.95 6.08 -3.68
CA LEU A 54 1.98 7.09 -4.17
C LEU A 54 2.37 7.57 -5.57
#